data_AF-R6AGH1-F1
#
_entry.id   AF-R6AGH1-F1
#
_cell.length_a   1.000
_cell.length_b   1.000
_cell.length_c   1.000
_cell.angle_alpha   90.00
_cell.angle_beta   90.00
_cell.angle_gamma   90.00
#
_symmetry.space_group_name_H-M   'P 1'
#
loop_
_entity.id
_entity.type
_entity.pdbx_description
1 polymer ?
#
loop_
_entity_poly.entity_id
_entity_poly.type
_entity_poly.pdbx_seq_one_letter_code
_entity_poly.pdbx_strand_id
1 'polypeptide(L)'
;MGAGIHGGFGSTAGLKAVAASPVYVGKGTGDNLAKAAKYIKPEAGFTDVVIHGTSDTVAIMHNGASREMDHRRLSNLLRHDSEYKHRGAIRLISCRTGEKTAGFAQNLANKLGVKVKAPSNTLWILPGGKMVIGPTPYRNTGKWIVYSPYTKKGGK
;
A
#
# COMPACT_ATOMS: atom_id res chain seq x y z
N MET A 1 20.62 -54.05 9.19
CA MET A 1 19.98 -53.18 10.20
C MET A 1 20.39 -51.76 9.85
N GLY A 2 19.56 -50.76 9.57
CA GLY A 2 18.20 -50.48 10.03
C GLY A 2 18.23 -49.15 10.80
N ALA A 3 17.46 -48.16 10.32
CA ALA A 3 17.12 -46.86 10.94
C ALA A 3 18.24 -45.80 11.04
N GLY A 4 18.04 -44.51 10.71
CA GLY A 4 16.84 -43.81 10.28
C GLY A 4 17.19 -42.40 9.82
N ILE A 5 16.85 -42.09 8.58
CA ILE A 5 16.71 -40.73 8.05
C ILE A 5 15.36 -40.23 8.55
N HIS A 6 15.36 -39.34 9.55
CA HIS A 6 14.14 -38.71 10.03
C HIS A 6 14.33 -37.20 10.10
N GLY A 7 13.48 -36.47 9.37
CA GLY A 7 13.18 -35.08 9.66
C GLY A 7 13.84 -34.03 8.78
N GLY A 8 14.06 -34.31 7.50
CA GLY A 8 14.20 -33.25 6.49
C GLY A 8 12.85 -32.54 6.33
N PHE A 9 12.52 -31.59 7.21
CA PHE A 9 11.49 -30.61 6.91
C PHE A 9 12.00 -29.80 5.72
N GLY A 10 11.45 -30.18 4.56
CA GLY A 10 11.75 -29.58 3.28
C GLY A 10 11.68 -28.07 3.36
N SER A 11 12.69 -27.46 2.78
CA SER A 11 12.73 -26.07 2.35
C SER A 11 11.42 -25.72 1.64
N THR A 12 10.43 -25.23 2.38
CA THR A 12 9.44 -24.37 1.76
C THR A 12 10.24 -23.17 1.28
N ALA A 13 10.36 -23.01 -0.03
CA ALA A 13 10.76 -21.75 -0.63
C ALA A 13 9.74 -20.71 -0.15
N GLY A 14 10.01 -20.13 1.02
CA GLY A 14 9.08 -19.28 1.74
C GLY A 14 8.73 -18.12 0.84
N LEU A 15 7.43 -17.98 0.54
CA LEU A 15 6.91 -16.80 -0.13
C LEU A 15 7.33 -15.59 0.70
N LYS A 16 8.38 -14.88 0.27
CA LYS A 16 8.82 -13.62 0.90
C LYS A 16 7.77 -12.57 0.56
N ALA A 17 6.70 -12.55 1.33
CA ALA A 17 5.70 -11.50 1.26
C ALA A 17 6.26 -10.24 1.92
N VAL A 18 6.01 -9.10 1.30
CA VAL A 18 6.46 -7.81 1.83
C VAL A 18 5.25 -6.94 2.14
N ALA A 19 5.31 -6.22 3.25
CA ALA A 19 4.37 -5.17 3.59
C ALA A 19 4.65 -3.93 2.71
N ALA A 20 3.60 -3.23 2.26
CA ALA A 20 3.72 -2.21 1.21
C ALA A 20 4.10 -0.79 1.74
N SER A 21 4.75 0.19 1.01
CA SER A 21 4.95 0.39 -0.47
C SER A 21 5.95 1.51 -1.01
N PRO A 22 6.42 1.59 -2.31
CA PRO A 22 7.68 2.27 -2.76
C PRO A 22 7.81 3.38 -3.88
N VAL A 23 6.86 4.25 -4.18
CA VAL A 23 7.07 5.52 -4.91
C VAL A 23 7.96 6.49 -4.12
N TYR A 24 7.99 6.33 -2.80
CA TYR A 24 8.74 7.20 -1.90
C TYR A 24 9.80 6.48 -1.06
N VAL A 25 10.09 5.22 -1.35
CA VAL A 25 10.87 4.35 -0.47
C VAL A 25 12.37 4.65 -0.45
N GLY A 26 12.84 5.54 -1.31
CA GLY A 26 14.26 5.82 -1.42
C GLY A 26 15.00 4.61 -1.99
N LYS A 27 16.14 4.87 -2.63
CA LYS A 27 16.94 3.84 -3.31
C LYS A 27 17.83 3.05 -2.35
N GLY A 28 17.37 2.78 -1.13
CA GLY A 28 18.14 2.03 -0.12
C GLY A 28 18.23 0.55 -0.48
N THR A 29 19.42 -0.04 -0.37
CA THR A 29 19.74 -1.44 -0.72
C THR A 29 19.00 -2.52 0.09
N GLY A 30 18.15 -2.15 1.05
CA GLY A 30 17.39 -3.06 1.93
C GLY A 30 15.88 -3.05 1.73
N ASP A 31 15.30 -2.18 0.89
CA ASP A 31 13.85 -2.10 0.80
C ASP A 31 13.27 -3.12 -0.19
N ASN A 32 12.76 -4.23 0.34
CA ASN A 32 12.16 -5.32 -0.44
C ASN A 32 10.90 -4.90 -1.21
N LEU A 33 10.44 -3.68 -0.98
CA LEU A 33 9.20 -3.21 -1.50
C LEU A 33 9.31 -2.56 -2.86
N ALA A 34 10.37 -1.78 -3.10
CA ALA A 34 10.73 -1.31 -4.44
C ALA A 34 10.86 -2.50 -5.42
N LYS A 35 11.30 -3.66 -4.92
CA LYS A 35 11.31 -4.91 -5.69
C LYS A 35 9.89 -5.44 -5.90
N ALA A 36 9.04 -5.42 -4.88
CA ALA A 36 7.67 -5.90 -4.97
C ALA A 36 6.74 -5.05 -5.84
N ALA A 37 6.96 -3.73 -5.90
CA ALA A 37 6.21 -2.85 -6.80
C ALA A 37 6.32 -3.27 -8.28
N LYS A 38 7.44 -3.90 -8.67
CA LYS A 38 7.61 -4.44 -10.03
C LYS A 38 6.66 -5.58 -10.36
N TYR A 39 6.11 -6.26 -9.36
CA TYR A 39 5.13 -7.32 -9.56
C TYR A 39 3.68 -6.81 -9.56
N ILE A 40 3.45 -5.54 -9.19
CA ILE A 40 2.10 -5.00 -9.10
C ILE A 40 1.55 -4.81 -10.50
N LYS A 41 0.44 -5.51 -10.77
CA LYS A 41 -0.33 -5.30 -11.98
C LYS A 41 -1.18 -4.04 -11.80
N PRO A 42 -1.08 -3.05 -12.72
CA PRO A 42 -1.94 -1.88 -12.70
C PRO A 42 -3.42 -2.27 -12.72
N GLU A 43 -4.24 -1.48 -12.03
CA GLU A 43 -5.69 -1.62 -12.09
C GLU A 43 -6.28 -0.50 -12.93
N ALA A 44 -7.05 -0.86 -13.95
CA ALA A 44 -7.65 0.12 -14.86
C ALA A 44 -8.46 1.17 -14.09
N GLY A 45 -8.24 2.45 -14.41
CA GLY A 45 -8.90 3.58 -13.77
C GLY A 45 -8.28 4.02 -12.43
N PHE A 46 -7.24 3.35 -11.95
CA PHE A 46 -6.51 3.75 -10.75
C PHE A 46 -5.03 4.01 -11.03
N THR A 47 -4.49 5.07 -10.42
CA THR A 47 -3.05 5.27 -10.30
C THR A 47 -2.56 4.62 -9.02
N ASP A 48 -1.59 3.74 -9.14
CA ASP A 48 -1.00 3.06 -7.99
C ASP A 48 -0.07 4.01 -7.24
N VAL A 49 -0.45 4.36 -6.02
CA VAL A 49 0.42 5.09 -5.09
C VAL A 49 0.93 4.09 -4.08
N VAL A 50 2.22 3.89 -4.19
CA VAL A 50 2.88 2.74 -3.62
C VAL A 50 3.68 3.35 -2.44
N ILE A 51 3.15 3.45 -1.22
CA ILE A 51 3.85 4.01 -0.02
C ILE A 51 3.73 3.18 1.31
N HIS A 52 4.74 3.15 2.18
CA HIS A 52 4.60 2.60 3.54
C HIS A 52 3.52 3.31 4.34
N GLY A 53 2.78 2.60 5.20
CA GLY A 53 1.75 3.25 5.98
C GLY A 53 1.19 2.47 7.15
N THR A 54 0.43 3.22 7.94
CA THR A 54 -0.38 2.78 9.07
C THR A 54 -1.83 3.20 8.82
N SER A 55 -2.70 3.07 9.82
CA SER A 55 -4.07 3.58 9.69
C SER A 55 -4.17 5.11 9.73
N ASP A 56 -3.11 5.82 10.13
CA ASP A 56 -3.12 7.26 10.36
C ASP A 56 -2.07 8.04 9.56
N THR A 57 -0.94 7.41 9.21
CA THR A 57 0.20 8.04 8.55
C THR A 57 0.73 7.18 7.43
N VAL A 58 1.47 7.81 6.52
CA VAL A 58 2.31 7.12 5.55
C VAL A 58 3.75 7.59 5.70
N ALA A 59 4.71 6.76 5.30
CA ALA A 59 6.12 7.06 5.46
C ALA A 59 6.82 7.11 4.10
N ILE A 60 7.60 8.17 3.91
CA ILE A 60 8.51 8.34 2.77
C ILE A 60 9.95 8.26 3.24
N MET A 61 10.83 7.72 2.43
CA MET A 61 12.26 7.85 2.61
C MET A 61 12.74 9.13 1.93
N HIS A 62 13.39 9.98 2.70
CA HIS A 62 14.01 11.21 2.21
C HIS A 62 15.42 11.31 2.80
N ASN A 63 16.43 11.38 1.92
CA ASN A 63 17.85 11.42 2.30
C ASN A 63 18.27 10.28 3.25
N GLY A 64 17.79 9.06 2.99
CA GLY A 64 18.11 7.87 3.80
C GLY A 64 17.38 7.78 5.15
N ALA A 65 16.48 8.72 5.45
CA ALA A 65 15.67 8.70 6.66
C ALA A 65 14.17 8.54 6.33
N SER A 66 13.49 7.68 7.08
CA SER A 66 12.03 7.57 7.03
C SER A 66 11.39 8.81 7.64
N ARG A 67 10.42 9.39 6.94
CA ARG A 67 9.67 10.58 7.33
C ARG A 67 8.20 10.27 7.22
N GLU A 68 7.51 10.34 8.35
CA GLU A 68 6.06 10.21 8.38
C GLU A 68 5.38 11.47 7.84
N MET A 69 4.25 11.25 7.19
CA MET A 69 3.42 12.29 6.65
C MET A 69 1.94 11.94 6.80
N ASP A 70 1.14 12.98 6.98
CA ASP A 70 -0.30 12.88 6.96
C ASP A 70 -0.85 12.93 5.52
N HIS A 71 -2.15 12.75 5.39
CA HIS A 71 -2.86 12.83 4.13
C HIS A 71 -2.72 14.19 3.43
N ARG A 72 -2.50 15.29 4.18
CA ARG A 72 -2.36 16.64 3.61
C ARG A 72 -1.03 16.77 2.88
N ARG A 73 0.06 16.36 3.53
CA ARG A 73 1.40 16.35 2.93
C ARG A 73 1.46 15.40 1.74
N LEU A 74 0.92 14.18 1.86
CA LEU A 74 0.84 13.27 0.72
C LEU A 74 0.05 13.88 -0.44
N SER A 75 -1.11 14.50 -0.16
CA SER A 75 -1.93 15.12 -1.21
C SER A 75 -1.21 16.26 -1.94
N ASN A 76 -0.43 17.06 -1.22
CA ASN A 76 0.35 18.13 -1.82
C ASN A 76 1.44 17.55 -2.70
N LEU A 77 2.14 16.53 -2.21
CA LEU A 77 3.21 15.89 -2.95
C LEU A 77 2.67 15.29 -4.26
N LEU A 78 1.58 14.51 -4.20
CA LEU A 78 0.93 13.94 -5.39
C LEU A 78 0.48 15.03 -6.39
N ARG A 79 -0.03 16.17 -5.92
CA ARG A 79 -0.43 17.28 -6.81
C ARG A 79 0.74 17.92 -7.57
N HIS A 80 1.95 17.85 -7.02
CA HIS A 80 3.17 18.36 -7.64
C HIS A 80 3.95 17.29 -8.39
N ASP A 81 3.55 16.02 -8.27
CA ASP A 81 4.19 14.90 -8.94
C ASP A 81 3.80 14.87 -10.44
N SER A 82 4.82 14.88 -11.30
CA SER A 82 4.63 14.82 -12.75
C SER A 82 4.13 13.46 -13.25
N GLU A 83 4.33 12.38 -12.50
CA GLU A 83 3.86 11.03 -12.83
C GLU A 83 2.38 10.84 -12.43
N TYR A 84 1.92 11.58 -11.42
CA TYR A 84 0.50 11.67 -11.04
C TYR A 84 -0.27 12.73 -11.84
N LYS A 85 0.24 13.15 -13.02
CA LYS A 85 -0.34 14.24 -13.84
C LYS A 85 -1.72 13.96 -14.46
N HIS A 86 -2.53 13.11 -13.85
CA HIS A 86 -3.96 13.03 -14.10
C HIS A 86 -4.66 12.87 -12.76
N ARG A 87 -5.60 13.78 -12.44
CA ARG A 87 -6.39 13.81 -11.19
C ARG A 87 -7.39 12.64 -11.12
N GLY A 88 -6.91 11.43 -11.35
CA GLY A 88 -7.67 10.19 -11.41
C GLY A 88 -7.83 9.56 -10.03
N ALA A 89 -8.50 8.41 -9.99
CA ALA A 89 -8.60 7.67 -8.76
C ALA A 89 -7.23 7.09 -8.34
N ILE A 90 -6.99 6.98 -7.05
CA ILE A 90 -5.76 6.39 -6.49
C ILE A 90 -6.05 5.02 -5.93
N ARG A 91 -5.15 4.07 -6.15
CA ARG A 91 -5.07 2.84 -5.36
C ARG A 91 -3.85 2.93 -4.45
N LEU A 92 -4.11 3.11 -3.16
CA LEU A 92 -3.10 3.09 -2.12
C LEU A 92 -2.70 1.64 -1.87
N ILE A 93 -1.57 1.26 -2.43
CA ILE A 93 -0.88 0.05 -2.01
C ILE A 93 -0.18 0.45 -0.72
N SER A 94 -0.81 0.36 0.45
CA SER A 94 -0.22 0.85 1.72
C SER A 94 -0.96 0.26 2.93
N CYS A 95 -0.24 -0.35 3.86
CA CYS A 95 -0.84 -1.09 4.98
C CYS A 95 -1.85 -0.26 5.78
N ARG A 96 -3.04 -0.83 6.03
CA ARG A 96 -4.07 -0.31 6.95
C ARG A 96 -4.60 1.10 6.65
N THR A 97 -4.22 1.73 5.55
CA THR A 97 -4.66 3.10 5.22
C THR A 97 -6.17 3.23 5.00
N GLY A 98 -6.88 2.12 4.75
CA GLY A 98 -8.34 2.01 4.71
C GLY A 98 -8.94 1.31 5.94
N GLU A 99 -8.22 1.17 7.05
CA GLU A 99 -8.74 0.50 8.24
C GLU A 99 -9.87 1.30 8.92
N LYS A 100 -9.77 2.64 8.91
CA LYS A 100 -10.72 3.54 9.56
C LYS A 100 -11.62 4.21 8.52
N THR A 101 -12.93 4.23 8.74
CA THR A 101 -13.92 4.84 7.83
C THR A 101 -13.66 6.32 7.56
N ALA A 102 -13.31 7.10 8.59
CA ALA A 102 -12.92 8.50 8.49
C ALA A 102 -11.40 8.70 8.65
N GLY A 103 -10.61 7.69 8.26
CA GLY A 103 -9.15 7.65 8.43
C GLY A 103 -8.35 8.25 7.29
N PHE A 104 -7.12 7.78 7.14
CA PHE A 104 -6.17 8.29 6.15
C PHE A 104 -6.74 8.32 4.73
N ALA A 105 -7.26 7.21 4.21
CA ALA A 105 -7.74 7.11 2.83
C ALA A 105 -8.94 8.03 2.55
N GLN A 106 -9.90 8.15 3.48
CA GLN A 106 -11.04 9.05 3.31
C GLN A 106 -10.62 10.52 3.31
N ASN A 107 -9.73 10.90 4.23
CA ASN A 107 -9.22 12.28 4.27
C ASN A 107 -8.37 12.61 3.03
N LEU A 108 -7.61 11.65 2.51
CA LEU A 108 -6.89 11.79 1.25
C LEU A 108 -7.86 11.98 0.08
N ALA A 109 -8.92 11.17 -0.01
CA ALA A 109 -9.96 11.29 -1.04
C ALA A 109 -10.61 12.67 -1.02
N ASN A 110 -11.01 13.14 0.17
CA ASN A 110 -11.57 14.48 0.37
C ASN A 110 -10.61 15.58 -0.08
N LYS A 111 -9.32 15.45 0.24
CA LYS A 111 -8.32 16.47 -0.07
C LYS A 111 -7.97 16.51 -1.56
N LEU A 112 -7.93 15.37 -2.23
CA LEU A 112 -7.63 15.29 -3.66
C LEU A 112 -8.85 15.50 -4.56
N GLY A 113 -10.07 15.27 -4.04
CA GLY A 113 -11.31 15.35 -4.81
C GLY A 113 -11.50 14.15 -5.74
N VAL A 114 -10.89 13.00 -5.43
CA VAL A 114 -10.89 11.79 -6.26
C VAL A 114 -11.16 10.56 -5.41
N LYS A 115 -11.53 9.45 -6.04
CA LYS A 115 -11.69 8.17 -5.34
C LYS A 115 -10.34 7.65 -4.87
N VAL A 116 -10.29 7.08 -3.66
CA VAL A 116 -9.11 6.41 -3.11
C VAL A 116 -9.48 4.99 -2.73
N LYS A 117 -8.81 4.00 -3.31
CA LYS A 117 -8.93 2.58 -2.98
C LYS A 117 -7.80 2.20 -2.02
N ALA A 118 -8.12 1.68 -0.84
CA ALA A 118 -7.13 1.37 0.20
C ALA A 118 -7.46 0.04 0.90
N PRO A 119 -6.47 -0.67 1.47
CA PRO A 119 -6.70 -1.93 2.16
C PRO A 119 -7.23 -1.68 3.58
N SER A 120 -8.19 -2.50 3.99
CA SER A 120 -8.79 -2.43 5.34
C SER A 120 -7.90 -2.99 6.46
N ASN A 121 -6.74 -3.57 6.11
CA ASN A 121 -5.79 -4.18 7.04
C ASN A 121 -4.38 -4.16 6.42
N THR A 122 -3.41 -4.84 7.03
CA THR A 122 -2.07 -5.07 6.49
C THR A 122 -2.15 -5.66 5.08
N LEU A 123 -1.42 -5.05 4.16
CA LEU A 123 -1.36 -5.46 2.76
C LEU A 123 -0.04 -6.16 2.49
N TRP A 124 -0.13 -7.40 2.05
CA TRP A 124 0.99 -8.25 1.68
C TRP A 124 1.07 -8.36 0.16
N ILE A 125 2.23 -8.03 -0.42
CA ILE A 125 2.52 -8.28 -1.83
C ILE A 125 3.35 -9.56 -1.90
N LEU A 126 2.80 -10.58 -2.55
CA LEU A 126 3.46 -11.87 -2.74
C LEU A 126 4.21 -11.90 -4.09
N PRO A 127 5.18 -12.84 -4.24
CA PRO A 127 5.76 -13.13 -5.55
C PRO A 127 4.68 -13.34 -6.61
N GLY A 128 4.88 -12.74 -7.79
CA GLY A 128 3.91 -12.79 -8.90
C GLY A 128 2.79 -11.74 -8.84
N GLY A 129 2.79 -10.86 -7.84
CA GLY A 129 1.90 -9.68 -7.80
C GLY A 129 0.54 -9.93 -7.12
N LYS A 130 0.33 -11.15 -6.61
CA LYS A 130 -0.84 -11.44 -5.78
C LYS A 130 -0.79 -10.62 -4.50
N MET A 131 -1.93 -10.07 -4.11
CA MET A 131 -2.06 -9.28 -2.89
C MET A 131 -3.00 -9.96 -1.91
N VAL A 132 -2.64 -9.91 -0.62
CA VAL A 132 -3.45 -10.43 0.50
C VAL A 132 -3.64 -9.30 1.51
N ILE A 133 -4.88 -9.11 1.99
CA ILE A 133 -5.19 -8.11 3.01
C ILE A 133 -5.59 -8.87 4.28
N GLY A 134 -4.81 -8.74 5.34
CA GLY A 134 -5.07 -9.49 6.56
C GLY A 134 -3.85 -9.59 7.48
N PRO A 135 -3.99 -10.27 8.63
CA PRO A 135 -2.94 -10.35 9.63
C PRO A 135 -1.69 -11.08 9.14
N THR A 136 -1.82 -11.98 8.15
CA THR A 136 -0.71 -12.77 7.59
C THR A 136 -0.80 -12.83 6.07
N PRO A 137 0.29 -13.12 5.35
CA PRO A 137 0.27 -13.24 3.89
C PRO A 137 -0.50 -14.48 3.39
N TYR A 138 -0.95 -15.36 4.29
CA TYR A 138 -1.66 -16.60 3.96
C TYR A 138 -3.17 -16.50 4.22
N ARG A 139 -3.63 -15.45 4.91
CA ARG A 139 -5.05 -15.29 5.31
C ARG A 139 -5.58 -13.95 4.84
N ASN A 140 -6.42 -13.97 3.81
CA ASN A 140 -7.10 -12.79 3.29
C ASN A 140 -8.43 -12.58 4.03
N THR A 141 -8.40 -11.81 5.12
CA THR A 141 -9.57 -11.49 5.94
C THR A 141 -10.03 -10.05 5.81
N GLY A 142 -9.22 -9.20 5.20
CA GLY A 142 -9.56 -7.82 4.88
C GLY A 142 -10.05 -7.67 3.44
N LYS A 143 -10.27 -6.42 3.06
CA LYS A 143 -10.82 -6.05 1.76
C LYS A 143 -10.23 -4.74 1.27
N TRP A 144 -10.29 -4.55 -0.04
CA TRP A 144 -10.13 -3.23 -0.63
C TRP A 144 -11.39 -2.41 -0.38
N ILE A 145 -11.22 -1.17 0.09
CA ILE A 145 -12.31 -0.24 0.32
C ILE A 145 -12.08 0.97 -0.58
N VAL A 146 -13.12 1.39 -1.29
CA VAL A 146 -13.10 2.59 -2.13
C VAL A 146 -13.78 3.73 -1.38
N TYR A 147 -13.02 4.78 -1.11
CA TYR A 147 -13.47 6.01 -0.50
C TYR A 147 -13.72 7.04 -1.59
N SER A 148 -14.93 7.61 -1.59
CA SER A 148 -15.25 8.75 -2.45
C SER A 148 -15.10 10.04 -1.66
N PRO A 149 -14.70 11.15 -2.31
CA PRO A 149 -14.71 12.44 -1.63
C PRO A 149 -16.12 12.75 -1.15
N TYR A 150 -16.25 13.30 0.05
CA TYR A 150 -17.53 13.82 0.50
C TYR A 150 -17.99 14.89 -0.49
N THR A 151 -19.18 14.71 -1.05
CA THR A 151 -19.84 15.77 -1.81
C THR A 151 -20.05 16.93 -0.85
N LYS A 152 -19.48 18.09 -1.15
CA LYS A 152 -19.96 19.31 -0.52
C LYS A 152 -21.44 19.41 -0.93
N LYS A 153 -22.37 19.18 -0.01
CA LYS A 153 -23.74 19.69 -0.19
C LYS A 153 -23.55 21.18 -0.52
N GLY A 154 -23.99 21.57 -1.71
CA GLY A 154 -23.70 22.88 -2.28
C GLY A 154 -23.96 23.99 -1.27
N GLY A 155 -22.93 24.79 -1.01
CA GLY A 155 -23.17 26.14 -0.53
C GLY A 155 -23.86 26.88 -1.67
N LYS A 156 -25.14 27.18 -1.47
CA LYS A 156 -25.76 28.37 -2.02
C LYS A 156 -25.78 29.40 -0.91
#